data_AF-A0A8C3BJF9-F1
#
_entry.id   AF-A0A8C3BJF9-F1
#
_cell.length_a   1.000
_cell.length_b   1.000
_cell.length_c   1.000
_cell.angle_alpha   90.00
_cell.angle_beta   90.00
_cell.angle_gamma   90.00
#
_symmetry.space_group_name_H-M   'P 1'
#
loop_
_entity.id
_entity.type
_entity.pdbx_description
1 polymer ?
#
loop_
_entity_poly.entity_id
_entity_poly.type
_entity_poly.pdbx_seq_one_letter_code
_entity_poly.pdbx_strand_id
1 'polypeptide(L)'
;MARNHQVQKAKLAEQAERYEDMADFMKAVVEHGDELSNEERNLLSVAYKNVVGCQRSAWRVISSIEHKTEEGDDKAQLVNEYREKVEEELKSVCNVVLGLLDKYLIKKVSDPESRVFYLKMKGDYFRYLAEVATGNDRQETIDKAQKAYQEAMDISKKEMQPTNPIPAGHRHRLLPRRAGEWLGSSAPPPEHPSGCLHPPPALQ
;
A
#
# COMPACT_ATOMS: atom_id res chain seq x y z
N MET A 1 -12.72 13.06 -18.19
CA MET A 1 -12.14 14.25 -17.52
C MET A 1 -10.68 14.34 -17.90
N ALA A 2 -10.12 15.54 -18.11
CA ALA A 2 -8.71 15.69 -18.48
C ALA A 2 -7.80 15.09 -17.38
N ARG A 3 -6.81 14.28 -17.76
CA ARG A 3 -5.79 13.66 -16.89
C ARG A 3 -5.24 14.64 -15.85
N ASN A 4 -4.94 15.87 -16.28
CA ASN A 4 -4.46 16.96 -15.41
C ASN A 4 -5.44 17.34 -14.30
N HIS A 5 -6.76 17.30 -14.53
CA HIS A 5 -7.75 17.59 -13.48
C HIS A 5 -7.73 16.53 -12.38
N GLN A 6 -7.52 15.25 -12.74
CA GLN A 6 -7.42 14.18 -11.75
C GLN A 6 -6.15 14.31 -10.90
N VAL A 7 -5.02 14.65 -11.52
CA VAL A 7 -3.76 14.90 -10.79
C VAL A 7 -3.91 16.09 -9.83
N GLN A 8 -4.55 17.19 -10.25
CA GLN A 8 -4.80 18.33 -9.37
C GLN A 8 -5.72 17.96 -8.19
N LYS A 9 -6.78 17.19 -8.44
CA LYS A 9 -7.65 16.68 -7.38
C LYS A 9 -6.92 15.74 -6.42
N ALA A 10 -6.03 14.89 -6.92
CA ALA A 10 -5.20 14.03 -6.07
C ALA A 10 -4.29 14.85 -5.13
N LYS A 11 -3.68 15.93 -5.62
CA LYS A 11 -2.87 16.84 -4.79
C LYS A 11 -3.70 17.56 -3.73
N LEU A 12 -4.92 17.98 -4.06
CA LEU A 12 -5.84 18.57 -3.09
C LEU A 12 -6.28 17.54 -2.04
N ALA A 13 -6.56 16.30 -2.46
CA ALA A 13 -6.91 15.21 -1.57
C ALA A 13 -5.77 14.83 -0.62
N GLU A 14 -4.51 14.85 -1.10
CA GLU A 14 -3.32 14.68 -0.27
C GLU A 14 -3.23 15.75 0.83
N GLN A 15 -3.41 17.03 0.48
CA GLN A 15 -3.40 18.14 1.44
C GLN A 15 -4.55 18.06 2.47
N ALA A 16 -5.67 17.46 2.08
CA ALA A 16 -6.81 17.23 2.95
C ALA A 16 -6.77 15.87 3.68
N GLU A 17 -5.68 15.10 3.53
CA GLU A 17 -5.50 13.76 4.08
C GLU A 17 -6.62 12.76 3.69
N ARG A 18 -7.32 13.01 2.58
CA ARG A 18 -8.36 12.14 2.03
C ARG A 18 -7.77 11.13 1.06
N TYR A 19 -7.02 10.18 1.60
CA TYR A 19 -6.24 9.22 0.79
C TYR A 19 -7.10 8.26 -0.05
N GLU A 20 -8.34 7.98 0.34
CA GLU A 20 -9.29 7.19 -0.47
C GLU A 20 -9.67 7.93 -1.76
N ASP A 21 -10.09 9.19 -1.64
CA ASP A 21 -10.36 10.05 -2.80
C ASP A 21 -9.10 10.21 -3.68
N MET A 22 -7.93 10.38 -3.05
CA MET A 22 -6.65 10.46 -3.74
C MET A 22 -6.38 9.19 -4.56
N ALA A 23 -6.66 8.01 -4.00
CA ALA A 23 -6.49 6.74 -4.69
C ALA A 23 -7.44 6.61 -5.88
N ASP A 24 -8.69 7.05 -5.76
CA ASP A 24 -9.66 7.05 -6.86
C ASP A 24 -9.26 7.99 -7.99
N PHE A 25 -8.80 9.20 -7.67
CA PHE A 25 -8.29 10.12 -8.69
C PHE A 25 -7.06 9.57 -9.39
N MET A 26 -6.11 8.99 -8.65
CA MET A 26 -4.90 8.40 -9.23
C MET A 26 -5.21 7.13 -10.04
N LYS A 27 -6.20 6.33 -9.64
CA LYS A 27 -6.71 5.21 -10.43
C LYS A 27 -7.20 5.68 -11.80
N ALA A 28 -7.99 6.75 -11.84
CA ALA A 28 -8.48 7.33 -13.09
C ALA A 28 -7.33 7.86 -13.98
N VAL A 29 -6.24 8.36 -13.40
CA VAL A 29 -5.02 8.76 -14.15
C VAL A 29 -4.36 7.55 -14.80
N VAL A 30 -4.23 6.44 -14.07
CA VAL A 30 -3.64 5.19 -14.59
C VAL A 30 -4.48 4.57 -15.70
N GLU A 31 -5.81 4.56 -15.53
CA GLU A 31 -6.75 4.01 -16.50
C GLU A 31 -6.83 4.83 -17.81
N HIS A 32 -6.38 6.10 -17.79
CA HIS A 32 -6.24 6.89 -19.02
C HIS A 32 -5.22 6.28 -19.99
N GLY A 33 -4.26 5.50 -19.45
CA GLY A 33 -3.39 4.64 -20.25
C GLY A 33 -2.07 5.27 -20.71
N ASP A 34 -1.77 6.50 -20.31
CA ASP A 34 -0.45 7.08 -20.52
C ASP A 34 0.55 6.59 -19.45
N GLU A 35 1.84 6.64 -19.76
CA GLU A 35 2.88 6.41 -18.77
C GLU A 35 2.83 7.48 -17.67
N LEU A 36 3.09 7.07 -16.42
CA LEU A 36 3.12 8.01 -15.29
C LEU A 36 4.48 8.68 -15.21
N SER A 37 4.46 10.00 -15.08
CA SER A 37 5.63 10.77 -14.66
C SER A 37 6.06 10.39 -13.23
N ASN A 38 7.28 10.78 -12.85
CA ASN A 38 7.80 10.53 -11.50
C ASN A 38 6.90 11.15 -10.40
N GLU A 39 6.33 12.34 -10.65
CA GLU A 39 5.41 12.98 -9.72
C GLU A 39 4.12 12.16 -9.55
N GLU A 40 3.50 11.75 -10.67
CA GLU A 40 2.25 10.97 -10.65
C GLU A 40 2.46 9.58 -10.03
N ARG A 41 3.60 8.96 -10.27
CA ARG A 41 3.99 7.69 -9.63
C ARG A 41 4.13 7.85 -8.11
N ASN A 42 4.71 8.96 -7.66
CA ASN A 42 4.83 9.25 -6.23
C ASN A 42 3.44 9.45 -5.62
N LEU A 43 2.56 10.25 -6.25
CA LEU A 43 1.18 10.44 -5.79
C LEU A 43 0.40 9.12 -5.70
N LEU A 44 0.49 8.26 -6.73
CA LEU A 44 -0.13 6.94 -6.72
C LEU A 44 0.34 6.11 -5.51
N SER A 45 1.64 6.16 -5.22
CA SER A 45 2.25 5.36 -4.17
C SER A 45 1.91 5.88 -2.78
N VAL A 46 1.89 7.20 -2.59
CA VAL A 46 1.45 7.85 -1.35
C VAL A 46 -0.02 7.53 -1.08
N ALA A 47 -0.89 7.64 -2.08
CA ALA A 47 -2.32 7.36 -1.94
C ALA A 47 -2.57 5.95 -1.42
N TYR A 48 -2.14 4.93 -2.18
CA TYR A 48 -2.44 3.55 -1.83
C TYR A 48 -1.68 3.05 -0.60
N LYS A 49 -0.45 3.55 -0.32
CA LYS A 49 0.28 3.23 0.91
C LYS A 49 -0.50 3.67 2.15
N ASN A 50 -1.11 4.86 2.13
CA ASN A 50 -1.88 5.36 3.26
C ASN A 50 -3.20 4.60 3.42
N VAL A 51 -3.93 4.34 2.33
CA VAL A 51 -5.17 3.56 2.36
C VAL A 51 -4.93 2.15 2.94
N VAL A 52 -3.97 1.41 2.39
CA VAL A 52 -3.66 0.06 2.89
C VAL A 52 -3.03 0.08 4.29
N GLY A 53 -2.31 1.15 4.64
CA GLY A 53 -1.72 1.33 5.97
C GLY A 53 -2.78 1.47 7.06
N CYS A 54 -3.85 2.22 6.79
CA CYS A 54 -5.00 2.35 7.67
C CYS A 54 -5.69 1.00 7.88
N GLN A 55 -6.02 0.30 6.78
CA GLN A 55 -6.70 -1.00 6.83
C GLN A 55 -5.87 -2.08 7.54
N ARG A 56 -4.56 -2.14 7.29
CA ARG A 56 -3.66 -3.08 8.00
C ARG A 56 -3.60 -2.81 9.50
N SER A 57 -3.60 -1.54 9.89
CA SER A 57 -3.60 -1.14 11.30
C SER A 57 -4.91 -1.54 11.97
N ALA A 58 -6.05 -1.29 11.32
CA ALA A 58 -7.36 -1.72 11.79
C ALA A 58 -7.43 -3.25 11.93
N TRP A 59 -7.01 -3.99 10.90
CA TRP A 59 -6.99 -5.45 10.93
C TRP A 59 -6.15 -6.02 12.07
N ARG A 60 -4.95 -5.47 12.33
CA ARG A 60 -4.10 -5.91 13.44
C ARG A 60 -4.75 -5.70 14.80
N VAL A 61 -5.43 -4.57 14.99
CA VAL A 61 -6.14 -4.27 16.24
C VAL A 61 -7.28 -5.27 16.43
N ILE A 62 -8.10 -5.49 15.40
CA ILE A 62 -9.26 -6.40 15.47
C ILE A 62 -8.79 -7.84 15.68
N SER A 63 -7.77 -8.29 14.97
CA SER A 63 -7.16 -9.62 15.16
C SER A 63 -6.61 -9.80 16.57
N SER A 64 -6.02 -8.76 17.17
CA SER A 64 -5.59 -8.82 18.58
C SER A 64 -6.76 -8.88 19.57
N ILE A 65 -7.91 -8.26 19.26
CA ILE A 65 -9.13 -8.35 20.08
C ILE A 65 -9.73 -9.75 19.97
N GLU A 66 -9.79 -10.31 18.75
CA GLU A 66 -10.27 -11.66 18.51
C GLU A 66 -9.48 -12.68 19.34
N HIS A 67 -8.15 -12.60 19.32
CA HIS A 67 -7.30 -13.53 20.08
C HIS A 67 -7.47 -13.44 21.61
N LYS A 68 -8.00 -12.32 22.12
CA LYS A 68 -8.29 -12.11 23.55
C LYS A 68 -9.72 -12.46 23.93
N THR A 69 -10.59 -12.70 22.96
CA THR A 69 -12.00 -13.00 23.19
C THR A 69 -12.17 -14.50 23.31
N GLU A 70 -12.78 -14.98 24.39
CA GLU A 70 -12.99 -16.41 24.63
C GLU A 70 -14.05 -16.98 23.68
N GLU A 71 -13.82 -18.21 23.21
CA GLU A 71 -14.76 -18.91 22.34
C GLU A 71 -16.08 -19.20 23.10
N GLY A 72 -17.20 -18.68 22.60
CA GLY A 72 -18.53 -18.89 23.16
C GLY A 72 -19.27 -17.66 23.68
N ASP A 73 -18.63 -16.48 23.69
CA ASP A 73 -19.32 -15.18 23.89
C ASP A 73 -19.97 -14.74 22.56
N ASP A 74 -21.17 -14.15 22.60
CA ASP A 74 -21.80 -13.50 21.44
C ASP A 74 -20.87 -12.43 20.83
N LYS A 75 -20.00 -11.86 21.66
CA LYS A 75 -18.94 -10.93 21.20
C LYS A 75 -17.91 -11.58 20.29
N ALA A 76 -17.61 -12.87 20.44
CA ALA A 76 -16.64 -13.56 19.59
C ALA A 76 -17.14 -13.62 18.13
N GLN A 77 -18.44 -13.85 17.93
CA GLN A 77 -19.06 -13.83 16.61
C GLN A 77 -18.99 -12.42 15.99
N LEU A 78 -19.36 -11.39 16.74
CA LEU A 78 -19.31 -10.00 16.26
C LEU A 78 -17.89 -9.55 15.87
N VAL A 79 -16.89 -9.95 16.67
CA VAL A 79 -15.48 -9.62 16.37
C VAL A 79 -15.00 -10.34 15.12
N ASN A 80 -15.38 -11.60 14.94
CA ASN A 80 -15.02 -12.39 13.76
C ASN A 80 -15.65 -11.81 12.48
N GLU A 81 -16.96 -11.52 12.49
CA GLU A 81 -17.65 -10.87 11.35
C GLU A 81 -16.99 -9.53 10.97
N TYR A 82 -16.63 -8.72 11.97
CA TYR A 82 -15.96 -7.45 11.72
C TYR A 82 -14.53 -7.61 11.20
N ARG A 83 -13.80 -8.64 11.68
CA ARG A 83 -12.48 -8.99 11.13
C ARG A 83 -12.57 -9.36 9.66
N GLU A 84 -13.52 -10.22 9.29
CA GLU A 84 -13.73 -10.64 7.91
C GLU A 84 -14.05 -9.47 6.99
N LYS A 85 -14.90 -8.53 7.45
CA LYS A 85 -15.17 -7.30 6.70
C LYS A 85 -13.89 -6.49 6.42
N VAL A 86 -13.06 -6.27 7.43
CA VAL A 86 -11.80 -5.52 7.25
C VAL A 86 -10.80 -6.28 6.37
N GLU A 87 -10.79 -7.60 6.43
CA GLU A 87 -9.99 -8.43 5.51
C GLU A 87 -10.45 -8.30 4.07
N GLU A 88 -11.76 -8.28 3.81
CA GLU A 88 -12.31 -8.08 2.47
C GLU A 88 -11.95 -6.70 1.91
N GLU A 89 -12.05 -5.64 2.72
CA GLU A 89 -11.64 -4.29 2.34
C GLU A 89 -10.14 -4.24 1.98
N LEU A 90 -9.29 -4.87 2.80
CA LEU A 90 -7.84 -4.98 2.55
C LEU A 90 -7.55 -5.76 1.27
N LYS A 91 -8.20 -6.91 1.08
CA LYS A 91 -8.06 -7.73 -0.12
C LYS A 91 -8.50 -6.95 -1.35
N SER A 92 -9.60 -6.21 -1.27
CA SER A 92 -10.12 -5.37 -2.35
C SER A 92 -9.12 -4.30 -2.77
N VAL A 93 -8.59 -3.52 -1.83
CA VAL A 93 -7.58 -2.49 -2.12
C VAL A 93 -6.32 -3.09 -2.74
N CYS A 94 -5.83 -4.20 -2.20
CA CYS A 94 -4.65 -4.87 -2.75
C CYS A 94 -4.90 -5.36 -4.18
N ASN A 95 -6.06 -5.97 -4.45
CA ASN A 95 -6.42 -6.46 -5.78
C ASN A 95 -6.60 -5.33 -6.80
N VAL A 96 -7.13 -4.16 -6.38
CA VAL A 96 -7.19 -2.98 -7.25
C VAL A 96 -5.80 -2.57 -7.69
N VAL A 97 -4.85 -2.43 -6.75
CA VAL A 97 -3.48 -2.02 -7.07
C VAL A 97 -2.75 -3.04 -7.93
N LEU A 98 -2.85 -4.33 -7.59
CA LEU A 98 -2.27 -5.41 -8.39
C LEU A 98 -2.84 -5.40 -9.82
N GLY A 99 -4.15 -5.16 -9.97
CA GLY A 99 -4.80 -4.99 -11.27
C GLY A 99 -4.26 -3.81 -12.07
N LEU A 100 -4.03 -2.67 -11.42
CA LEU A 100 -3.44 -1.49 -12.07
C LEU A 100 -2.00 -1.74 -12.53
N LEU A 101 -1.21 -2.41 -11.68
CA LEU A 101 0.18 -2.76 -11.97
C LEU A 101 0.27 -3.70 -13.18
N ASP A 102 -0.52 -4.77 -13.21
CA ASP A 102 -0.44 -5.79 -14.26
C ASP A 102 -1.08 -5.37 -15.59
N LYS A 103 -2.14 -4.55 -15.56
CA LYS A 103 -2.84 -4.11 -16.77
C LYS A 103 -2.18 -2.91 -17.43
N TYR A 104 -1.73 -1.94 -16.65
CA TYR A 104 -1.32 -0.63 -17.18
C TYR A 104 0.17 -0.34 -16.95
N LEU A 105 0.65 -0.48 -15.72
CA LEU A 105 1.95 0.10 -15.35
C LEU A 105 3.15 -0.77 -15.77
N ILE A 106 3.13 -2.07 -15.47
CA ILE A 106 4.25 -2.98 -15.77
C ILE A 106 4.37 -3.25 -17.28
N LYS A 107 3.26 -3.24 -18.02
CA LYS A 107 3.26 -3.51 -19.47
C LYS A 107 3.73 -2.33 -20.32
N LYS A 108 3.54 -1.10 -19.83
CA LYS A 108 3.81 0.13 -20.61
C LYS A 108 5.15 0.76 -20.30
N VAL A 109 5.73 0.44 -19.14
CA VAL A 109 6.97 1.06 -18.68
C VAL A 109 8.16 0.62 -19.54
N SER A 110 8.83 1.59 -20.17
CA SER A 110 10.06 1.35 -20.93
C SER A 110 11.32 1.52 -20.07
N ASP A 111 11.23 2.31 -19.00
CA ASP A 111 12.35 2.62 -18.13
C ASP A 111 12.60 1.53 -17.07
N PRO A 112 13.83 0.99 -16.93
CA PRO A 112 14.14 -0.09 -15.99
C PRO A 112 13.96 0.33 -14.53
N GLU A 113 14.20 1.60 -14.16
CA GLU A 113 14.00 2.10 -12.80
C GLU A 113 12.53 2.09 -12.39
N SER A 114 11.70 2.58 -13.29
CA SER A 114 10.26 2.60 -13.20
C SER A 114 9.69 1.17 -13.14
N ARG A 115 10.25 0.23 -13.92
CA ARG A 115 9.85 -1.19 -13.88
C ARG A 115 10.18 -1.84 -12.55
N VAL A 116 11.37 -1.62 -12.00
CA VAL A 116 11.77 -2.12 -10.67
C VAL A 116 10.87 -1.55 -9.58
N PHE A 117 10.52 -0.26 -9.67
CA PHE A 117 9.58 0.37 -8.74
C PHE A 117 8.21 -0.34 -8.72
N TYR A 118 7.61 -0.58 -9.89
CA TYR A 118 6.30 -1.23 -9.98
C TYR A 118 6.34 -2.70 -9.56
N LEU A 119 7.41 -3.43 -9.88
CA LEU A 119 7.57 -4.82 -9.44
C LEU A 119 7.78 -4.93 -7.92
N LYS A 120 8.53 -4.01 -7.32
CA LYS A 120 8.63 -3.91 -5.87
C LYS A 120 7.26 -3.64 -5.24
N MET A 121 6.51 -2.69 -5.80
CA MET A 121 5.17 -2.36 -5.35
C MET A 121 4.26 -3.60 -5.44
N LYS A 122 4.31 -4.36 -6.55
CA LYS A 122 3.59 -5.63 -6.72
C LYS A 122 3.92 -6.64 -5.61
N GLY A 123 5.20 -6.79 -5.28
CA GLY A 123 5.64 -7.64 -4.17
C GLY A 123 5.08 -7.18 -2.81
N ASP A 124 5.05 -5.87 -2.56
CA ASP A 124 4.51 -5.30 -1.32
C ASP A 124 3.01 -5.62 -1.15
N TYR A 125 2.20 -5.51 -2.21
CA TYR A 125 0.76 -5.82 -2.14
C TYR A 125 0.47 -7.32 -2.01
N PHE A 126 1.23 -8.19 -2.68
CA PHE A 126 1.12 -9.62 -2.40
C PHE A 126 1.54 -9.95 -0.97
N ARG A 127 2.59 -9.30 -0.43
CA ARG A 127 2.95 -9.48 0.97
C ARG A 127 1.82 -9.06 1.92
N TYR A 128 1.11 -7.96 1.65
CA TYR A 128 -0.06 -7.56 2.45
C TYR A 128 -1.21 -8.57 2.34
N LEU A 129 -1.48 -9.12 1.15
CA LEU A 129 -2.45 -10.21 0.99
C LEU A 129 -2.04 -11.46 1.79
N ALA A 130 -0.76 -11.80 1.84
CA ALA A 130 -0.26 -12.95 2.59
C ALA A 130 -0.34 -12.79 4.11
N GLU A 131 -0.48 -11.55 4.62
CA GLU A 131 -0.72 -11.27 6.04
C GLU A 131 -2.12 -11.70 6.48
N VAL A 132 -3.11 -11.56 5.60
CA VAL A 132 -4.53 -11.89 5.87
C VAL A 132 -4.99 -13.22 5.26
N ALA A 133 -4.18 -13.84 4.41
CA ALA A 133 -4.51 -15.12 3.78
C ALA A 133 -4.30 -16.30 4.74
N THR A 134 -5.19 -17.29 4.65
CA THR A 134 -5.14 -18.53 5.42
C THR A 134 -4.96 -19.74 4.49
N GLY A 135 -4.47 -20.85 5.05
CA GLY A 135 -4.34 -22.12 4.31
C GLY A 135 -3.45 -22.04 3.06
N ASN A 136 -3.90 -22.69 1.97
CA ASN A 136 -3.14 -22.82 0.72
C ASN A 136 -2.96 -21.49 -0.02
N ASP A 137 -3.94 -20.59 0.07
CA ASP A 137 -3.90 -19.26 -0.57
C ASP A 137 -2.73 -18.42 -0.07
N ARG A 138 -2.33 -18.62 1.19
CA ARG A 138 -1.18 -17.94 1.79
C ARG A 138 0.12 -18.31 1.09
N GLN A 139 0.36 -19.61 0.86
CA GLN A 139 1.59 -20.07 0.21
C GLN A 139 1.70 -19.55 -1.22
N GLU A 140 0.60 -19.63 -1.99
CA GLU A 140 0.58 -19.08 -3.34
C GLU A 140 0.87 -17.58 -3.37
N THR A 141 0.32 -16.84 -2.41
CA THR A 141 0.51 -15.39 -2.33
C THR A 141 1.95 -15.04 -1.96
N ILE A 142 2.58 -15.81 -1.07
CA ILE A 142 4.00 -15.69 -0.73
C ILE A 142 4.87 -15.94 -1.95
N ASP A 143 4.59 -17.00 -2.71
CA ASP A 143 5.36 -17.33 -3.92
C ASP A 143 5.23 -16.24 -4.99
N LYS A 144 4.02 -15.68 -5.16
CA LYS A 144 3.76 -14.53 -6.04
C LYS A 144 4.54 -13.28 -5.60
N ALA A 145 4.59 -12.99 -4.29
CA ALA A 145 5.37 -11.88 -3.75
C ALA A 145 6.87 -12.07 -4.02
N GLN A 146 7.40 -13.25 -3.70
CA GLN A 146 8.80 -13.59 -3.88
C GLN A 146 9.22 -13.49 -5.34
N LYS A 147 8.38 -14.00 -6.26
CA LYS A 147 8.63 -13.89 -7.70
C LYS A 147 8.72 -12.43 -8.17
N ALA A 148 7.81 -11.58 -7.71
CA ALA A 148 7.83 -10.16 -8.07
C ALA A 148 9.09 -9.44 -7.55
N TYR A 149 9.51 -9.71 -6.31
CA TYR A 149 10.75 -9.15 -5.77
C TYR A 149 11.99 -9.69 -6.49
N GLN A 150 12.01 -10.98 -6.84
CA GLN A 150 13.13 -11.57 -7.56
C GLN A 150 13.28 -10.95 -8.95
N GLU A 151 12.18 -10.79 -9.70
CA GLU A 151 12.20 -10.11 -11.00
C GLU A 151 12.72 -8.67 -10.88
N ALA A 152 12.26 -7.93 -9.85
CA ALA A 152 12.75 -6.58 -9.57
C ALA A 152 14.28 -6.56 -9.30
N MET A 153 14.77 -7.52 -8.53
CA MET A 153 16.20 -7.65 -8.20
C MET A 153 17.05 -8.00 -9.42
N ASP A 154 16.55 -8.88 -10.28
CA ASP A 154 17.28 -9.31 -11.48
C ASP A 154 17.39 -8.17 -12.51
N ILE A 155 16.31 -7.41 -12.71
CA ILE A 155 16.33 -6.20 -13.56
C ILE A 155 17.28 -5.15 -12.97
N SER A 156 17.21 -4.91 -11.66
CA SER A 156 18.10 -3.96 -10.99
C SER A 156 19.57 -4.34 -11.16
N LYS A 157 19.93 -5.61 -10.97
CA LYS A 157 21.32 -6.08 -11.13
C LYS A 157 21.82 -5.98 -12.57
N LYS A 158 20.94 -6.20 -13.55
CA LYS A 158 21.31 -6.28 -14.97
C LYS A 158 21.42 -4.89 -15.61
N GLU A 159 20.49 -3.99 -15.31
CA GLU A 159 20.29 -2.76 -16.08
C GLU A 159 20.55 -1.47 -15.30
N MET A 160 20.77 -1.58 -13.98
CA MET A 160 21.23 -0.44 -13.17
C MET A 160 22.73 -0.57 -12.90
N GLN A 161 23.49 0.46 -13.28
CA GLN A 161 24.92 0.45 -13.04
C GLN A 161 25.25 0.46 -11.53
N PRO A 162 26.19 -0.38 -11.06
CA PRO A 162 26.77 -0.24 -9.74
C PRO A 162 27.81 0.89 -9.74
N THR A 163 27.43 2.15 -9.98
CA THR A 163 28.41 3.26 -10.06
C THR A 163 28.53 4.08 -8.77
N ASN A 164 29.66 3.83 -8.09
CA ASN A 164 30.62 4.74 -7.42
C ASN A 164 30.31 5.51 -6.10
N PRO A 165 31.37 5.85 -5.32
CA PRO A 165 31.31 6.06 -3.87
C PRO A 165 30.87 7.50 -3.53
N ILE A 166 29.56 7.68 -3.41
CA ILE A 166 28.92 8.87 -2.83
C ILE A 166 28.03 8.35 -1.68
N PRO A 167 27.88 9.08 -0.55
CA PRO A 167 27.53 8.50 0.74
C PRO A 167 26.30 7.61 0.66
N ALA A 168 26.45 6.43 1.25
CA ALA A 168 25.49 5.35 1.43
C ALA A 168 24.00 5.73 1.66
N GLY A 169 23.69 6.96 2.04
CA GLY A 169 22.35 7.48 2.37
C GLY A 169 21.37 7.59 1.20
N HIS A 170 21.80 7.90 -0.02
CA HIS A 170 20.86 8.02 -1.16
C HIS A 170 20.49 6.66 -1.78
N ARG A 171 21.44 5.70 -1.79
CA ARG A 171 21.15 4.30 -2.15
C ARG A 171 20.29 3.60 -1.09
N HIS A 172 20.32 4.09 0.17
CA HIS A 172 19.53 3.55 1.28
C HIS A 172 18.04 3.95 1.25
N ARG A 173 17.69 5.03 0.55
CA ARG A 173 16.33 5.59 0.56
C ARG A 173 15.43 5.00 -0.53
N LEU A 174 16.00 4.32 -1.53
CA LEU A 174 15.27 3.70 -2.64
C LEU A 174 15.32 2.16 -2.67
N LEU A 175 16.29 1.53 -1.99
CA LEU A 175 16.31 0.08 -1.79
C LEU A 175 16.67 -0.25 -0.32
N PRO A 176 15.84 -1.02 0.40
CA PRO A 176 16.11 -1.42 1.78
C PRO A 176 17.32 -2.36 1.83
N ARG A 177 18.24 -2.15 2.79
CA ARG A 177 19.53 -2.85 2.82
C ARG A 177 19.45 -4.30 3.27
N ARG A 178 18.39 -4.72 3.95
CA ARG A 178 18.14 -6.12 4.31
C ARG A 178 16.64 -6.36 4.38
N ALA A 179 16.21 -7.56 3.98
CA ALA A 179 14.84 -8.05 4.19
C ALA A 179 14.38 -7.99 5.67
N GLY A 180 15.30 -7.79 6.63
CA GLY A 180 15.03 -7.66 8.06
C GLY A 180 14.82 -6.23 8.61
N GLU A 181 15.09 -5.15 7.86
CA GLU A 181 14.87 -3.78 8.39
C GLU A 181 13.39 -3.34 8.37
N TRP A 182 12.52 -4.04 7.63
CA TRP A 182 11.08 -3.77 7.64
C TRP A 182 10.31 -4.43 8.79
N LEU A 183 10.96 -5.30 9.58
CA LEU A 183 10.40 -5.86 10.82
C LEU A 183 10.59 -4.92 12.02
N GLY A 184 11.34 -3.82 11.88
CA GLY A 184 11.77 -2.98 13.01
C GLY A 184 11.17 -1.58 13.15
N SER A 185 10.50 -1.03 12.12
CA SER A 185 9.79 0.27 12.27
C SER A 185 8.30 0.08 12.55
N SER A 186 8.03 -0.59 13.67
CA SER A 186 6.86 -0.31 14.50
C SER A 186 7.21 0.86 15.42
N ALA A 187 7.57 2.02 14.86
CA ALA A 187 7.54 3.25 15.64
C ALA A 187 6.06 3.67 15.72
N PRO A 188 5.48 3.83 16.91
CA PRO A 188 4.13 4.35 17.02
C PRO A 188 4.08 5.73 16.33
N PRO A 189 2.95 6.09 15.69
CA PRO A 189 2.76 7.46 15.25
C PRO A 189 2.99 8.40 16.44
N PRO A 190 3.57 9.60 16.25
CA PRO A 190 3.62 10.58 17.32
C PRO A 190 2.20 10.80 17.82
N GLU A 191 1.97 10.60 19.12
CA GLU A 191 0.74 10.98 19.78
C GLU A 191 0.56 12.49 19.61
N HIS A 192 -0.29 12.88 18.67
CA HIS A 192 -0.84 14.22 18.60
C HIS A 192 -2.37 14.14 18.65
N PRO A 193 -3.00 15.06 19.38
CA PRO A 193 -4.24 14.83 20.07
C PRO A 193 -5.40 14.67 19.10
N SER A 194 -6.21 13.65 19.37
CA SER A 194 -7.59 13.42 18.93
C SER A 194 -8.24 14.59 18.19
N GLY A 195 -8.23 14.50 16.86
CA GLY A 195 -8.85 15.46 15.95
C GLY A 195 -10.09 14.92 15.25
N CYS A 196 -10.94 14.16 15.95
CA CYS A 196 -12.29 13.85 15.49
C CYS A 196 -13.25 13.89 16.68
N LEU A 197 -14.36 14.63 16.53
CA LEU A 197 -15.46 14.93 17.47
C LEU A 197 -15.32 16.24 18.26
N HIS A 198 -15.73 17.35 17.61
CA HIS A 198 -16.39 18.43 18.34
C HIS A 198 -17.92 18.26 18.17
N PRO A 199 -18.71 18.24 19.27
CA PRO A 199 -20.17 18.30 19.20
C PRO A 199 -20.64 19.72 18.81
N PRO A 200 -21.86 19.87 18.25
CA PRO A 200 -22.39 21.17 17.85
C PRO A 200 -22.64 22.08 19.06
N PRO A 201 -22.51 23.41 18.92
CA PRO A 201 -22.81 24.33 20.01
C PRO A 201 -24.31 24.37 20.27
N ALA A 202 -24.70 24.13 21.52
CA ALA A 202 -26.05 24.41 22.00
C ALA A 202 -26.29 25.92 21.99
N LEU A 203 -27.33 26.34 21.27
CA LEU A 203 -27.89 27.68 21.33
C LEU A 203 -28.50 27.93 22.71
N GLN A 204 -27.98 28.92 23.43
CA GLN A 204 -28.73 29.71 24.41
C GLN A 204 -28.16 31.12 24.47
#